data_AF-A0A516KCW2-F1
#
_entry.id   AF-A0A516KCW2-F1
#
_cell.length_a   1.000
_cell.length_b   1.000
_cell.length_c   1.000
_cell.angle_alpha   90.00
_cell.angle_beta   90.00
_cell.angle_gamma   90.00
#
_symmetry.space_group_name_H-M   'P 1'
#
loop_
_entity.id
_entity.type
_entity.pdbx_description
1 polymer ?
#
loop_
_entity_poly.entity_id
_entity_poly.type
_entity_poly.pdbx_seq_one_letter_code
_entity_poly.pdbx_strand_id
1 'polypeptide(L)'
;MELVLKEKAKHALQDLDLASNEGIRLEARFVGSCSIYVDHYLWIDSKTEADDLYMVDSIPFLVSSESKQHLPEKLILNYNQSLGYKLSSPEETFTYNLSIKRRG
;
A
#
# COMPACT_ATOMS: atom_id res chain seq x y z
N MET A 1 -9.47 4.79 8.09
CA MET A 1 -8.56 4.91 6.93
C MET A 1 -9.38 5.03 5.66
N GLU A 2 -9.09 6.06 4.87
CA GLU A 2 -9.48 6.32 3.50
C GLU A 2 -8.25 6.08 2.62
N LEU A 3 -8.38 5.28 1.56
CA LEU A 3 -7.35 5.08 0.55
C LEU A 3 -7.77 5.76 -0.75
N VAL A 4 -6.99 6.74 -1.19
CA VAL A 4 -7.20 7.47 -2.44
C VAL A 4 -6.21 6.97 -3.48
N LEU A 5 -6.74 6.32 -4.51
CA LEU A 5 -5.97 5.88 -5.65
C LEU A 5 -5.98 6.95 -6.74
N LYS A 6 -4.80 7.40 -7.19
CA LYS A 6 -4.69 8.32 -8.33
C LYS A 6 -4.73 7.55 -9.64
N GLU A 7 -5.24 8.18 -10.70
CA GLU A 7 -5.41 7.57 -12.03
C GLU A 7 -4.17 6.85 -12.55
N LYS A 8 -2.97 7.42 -12.38
CA LYS A 8 -1.72 6.76 -12.83
C LYS A 8 -1.44 5.47 -12.07
N ALA A 9 -1.71 5.44 -10.77
CA ALA A 9 -1.54 4.23 -9.97
C ALA A 9 -2.63 3.20 -10.30
N LYS A 10 -3.87 3.65 -10.51
CA LYS A 10 -4.97 2.80 -10.97
C LYS A 10 -4.61 2.06 -12.26
N HIS A 11 -4.19 2.79 -13.30
CA HIS A 11 -3.78 2.16 -14.56
C HIS A 11 -2.63 1.16 -14.36
N ALA A 12 -1.61 1.51 -13.56
CA ALA A 12 -0.50 0.61 -13.30
C ALA A 12 -0.88 -0.66 -12.52
N LEU A 13 -1.96 -0.61 -11.73
CA LEU A 13 -2.47 -1.74 -10.94
C LEU A 13 -3.48 -2.60 -11.68
N GLN A 14 -4.22 -2.05 -12.64
CA GLN A 14 -5.28 -2.75 -13.36
C GLN A 14 -4.77 -3.95 -14.16
N ASP A 15 -3.50 -3.93 -14.58
CA ASP A 15 -2.87 -5.01 -15.34
C ASP A 15 -2.29 -6.12 -14.46
N LEU A 16 -2.40 -6.00 -13.13
CA LEU A 16 -1.92 -7.03 -12.22
C LEU A 16 -2.89 -8.21 -12.19
N ASP A 17 -2.38 -9.39 -12.55
CA ASP A 17 -3.08 -10.65 -12.34
C ASP A 17 -3.10 -10.96 -10.83
N LEU A 18 -4.28 -10.99 -10.22
CA LEU A 18 -4.48 -11.27 -8.80
C LEU A 18 -5.34 -12.53 -8.66
N ALA A 19 -4.89 -13.48 -7.84
CA ALA A 19 -5.73 -14.61 -7.47
C ALA A 19 -6.95 -14.16 -6.65
N SER A 20 -7.96 -15.02 -6.53
CA SER A 20 -9.23 -14.68 -5.88
C SER A 20 -9.11 -14.29 -4.40
N ASN A 21 -8.05 -14.70 -3.71
CA ASN A 21 -7.76 -14.32 -2.34
C ASN A 21 -6.62 -13.28 -2.22
N GLU A 22 -6.06 -12.81 -3.33
CA GLU A 22 -4.95 -11.86 -3.36
C GLU A 22 -5.44 -10.41 -3.38
N GLY A 23 -4.58 -9.52 -2.92
CA GLY A 23 -4.73 -8.09 -3.12
C GLY A 23 -3.42 -7.34 -2.95
N ILE A 24 -3.48 -6.02 -3.13
CA ILE A 24 -2.34 -5.13 -2.95
C ILE A 24 -2.20 -4.81 -1.46
N ARG A 25 -1.23 -5.43 -0.81
CA ARG A 25 -0.92 -5.18 0.59
C ARG A 25 -0.14 -3.88 0.74
N LEU A 26 -0.68 -2.97 1.55
CA LEU A 26 0.01 -1.80 2.08
C LEU A 26 0.60 -2.17 3.44
N GLU A 27 1.91 -2.34 3.48
CA GLU A 27 2.61 -2.71 4.71
C GLU A 27 3.38 -1.50 5.23
N ALA A 28 3.17 -1.18 6.50
CA ALA A 28 3.95 -0.23 7.27
C ALA A 28 4.56 -0.99 8.44
N ARG A 29 5.89 -1.08 8.47
CA ARG A 29 6.66 -1.84 9.46
C ARG A 29 7.49 -0.90 10.30
N PHE A 30 7.31 -0.96 11.61
CA PHE A 30 8.18 -0.23 12.53
C PHE A 30 9.59 -0.83 12.53
N VAL A 31 10.59 0.01 12.28
CA VAL A 31 12.00 -0.36 12.30
C VAL A 31 12.75 0.63 13.20
N GLY A 32 13.01 0.24 14.46
CA GLY A 32 14.01 0.96 15.26
C GLY A 32 13.93 0.83 16.77
N SER A 33 15.09 0.73 17.40
CA SER A 33 15.28 0.79 18.85
C SER A 33 15.68 2.18 19.38
N CYS A 34 15.96 3.18 18.52
CA CYS A 34 16.40 4.53 18.96
C CYS A 34 15.96 5.72 18.08
N SER A 35 15.48 5.50 16.86
CA SER A 35 14.84 6.52 16.01
C SER A 35 13.59 5.89 15.41
N ILE A 36 12.42 6.49 15.64
CA ILE A 36 11.13 5.98 15.16
C ILE A 36 11.12 6.11 13.63
N TYR A 37 11.38 5.01 12.94
CA TYR A 37 11.32 4.94 11.49
C TYR A 37 10.32 3.85 11.09
N VAL A 38 9.49 4.15 10.09
CA VAL A 38 8.49 3.21 9.57
C VAL A 38 8.80 2.97 8.11
N ASP A 39 9.19 1.73 7.81
CA ASP A 39 9.36 1.27 6.44
C ASP A 39 8.00 0.98 5.82
N HIS A 40 7.87 1.30 4.53
CA HIS A 40 6.63 1.11 3.79
C HIS A 40 6.89 0.19 2.59
N TYR A 41 5.95 -0.72 2.31
CA TYR A 41 6.05 -1.66 1.19
C TYR A 41 4.70 -1.85 0.49
N LEU A 42 4.78 -2.28 -0.79
CA LEU A 42 3.65 -2.77 -1.56
C LEU A 42 3.91 -4.21 -1.99
N TRP A 43 2.94 -5.08 -1.73
CA TRP A 43 3.01 -6.48 -2.13
C TRP A 43 1.73 -6.90 -2.85
N ILE A 44 1.84 -7.86 -3.76
CA ILE A 44 0.71 -8.76 -4.03
C ILE A 44 0.80 -9.85 -2.97
N ASP A 45 -0.24 -10.00 -2.17
CA ASP A 45 -0.25 -10.96 -1.07
C ASP A 45 -1.65 -11.53 -0.85
N SER A 46 -1.74 -12.69 -0.21
CA SER A 46 -3.01 -13.29 0.20
C SER A 46 -3.60 -12.55 1.40
N LYS A 47 -4.92 -12.38 1.38
CA LYS A 47 -5.68 -11.90 2.53
C LYS A 47 -5.60 -12.89 3.69
N THR A 48 -5.36 -12.36 4.89
CA THR A 48 -5.45 -13.09 6.17
C THR A 48 -6.63 -12.59 7.00
N GLU A 49 -6.91 -13.26 8.11
CA GLU A 49 -7.96 -12.85 9.06
C GLU A 49 -7.64 -11.52 9.76
N ALA A 50 -6.36 -11.20 9.92
CA ALA A 50 -5.89 -9.96 10.56
C ALA A 50 -5.89 -8.74 9.63
N ASP A 51 -6.30 -8.92 8.37
CA ASP A 51 -6.33 -7.89 7.35
C ASP A 51 -7.71 -7.29 7.18
N ASP A 52 -7.74 -5.98 7.08
CA ASP A 52 -8.86 -5.27 6.50
C ASP A 52 -8.74 -5.22 4.98
N LEU A 53 -9.86 -5.43 4.31
CA LEU A 53 -10.00 -5.37 2.86
C LEU A 53 -10.66 -4.05 2.46
N TYR A 54 -9.98 -3.29 1.61
CA TYR A 54 -10.47 -2.06 1.02
C TYR A 54 -10.64 -2.26 -0.49
N MET A 55 -11.86 -2.12 -1.00
CA MET A 55 -12.11 -2.11 -2.44
C MET A 55 -12.06 -0.67 -2.95
N VAL A 56 -11.02 -0.34 -3.71
CA VAL A 56 -10.84 0.99 -4.32
C VAL A 56 -10.76 0.81 -5.83
N ASP A 57 -11.70 1.38 -6.57
CA ASP A 57 -11.78 1.23 -8.03
C ASP A 57 -11.78 -0.26 -8.49
N SER A 58 -12.43 -1.14 -7.73
CA SER A 58 -12.43 -2.61 -7.93
C SER A 58 -11.09 -3.32 -7.70
N ILE A 59 -10.08 -2.62 -7.18
CA ILE A 59 -8.79 -3.20 -6.80
C ILE A 59 -8.84 -3.53 -5.30
N PRO A 60 -8.56 -4.78 -4.89
CA PRO A 60 -8.51 -5.17 -3.49
C PRO A 60 -7.20 -4.70 -2.84
N PHE A 61 -7.30 -3.91 -1.78
CA PHE A 61 -6.18 -3.51 -0.94
C PHE A 61 -6.26 -4.16 0.43
N LEU A 62 -5.12 -4.65 0.91
CA LEU A 62 -4.99 -5.36 2.18
C LEU A 62 -4.17 -4.51 3.13
N VAL A 63 -4.68 -4.29 4.34
CA VAL A 63 -3.93 -3.58 5.39
C VAL A 63 -4.08 -4.36 6.68
N SER A 64 -2.96 -4.78 7.26
CA SER A 64 -2.97 -5.49 8.54
C SER A 64 -3.30 -4.54 9.68
N SER A 65 -3.84 -5.08 10.77
CA SER A 65 -4.08 -4.33 12.00
C SER A 65 -2.81 -3.66 12.55
N GLU A 66 -1.62 -4.27 12.34
CA GLU A 66 -0.33 -3.70 12.71
C GLU A 66 0.04 -2.50 11.83
N SER A 67 -0.01 -2.65 10.51
CA SER A 67 0.32 -1.55 9.60
C SER A 67 -0.63 -0.35 9.75
N LYS A 68 -1.90 -0.60 10.08
CA LYS A 68 -2.86 0.47 10.38
C LYS A 68 -2.44 1.38 11.53
N GLN A 69 -1.70 0.88 12.52
CA GLN A 69 -1.23 1.70 13.65
C GLN A 69 -0.19 2.74 13.23
N HIS A 70 0.41 2.55 12.06
CA HIS A 70 1.49 3.38 11.53
C HIS A 70 1.10 4.13 10.26
N LEU A 71 -0.15 3.99 9.80
CA LEU A 71 -0.65 4.67 8.61
C LEU A 71 -1.66 5.77 9.01
N PRO A 72 -1.67 6.90 8.30
CA PRO A 72 -2.60 8.00 8.56
C PRO A 72 -4.05 7.61 8.24
N GLU A 73 -4.99 8.47 8.67
CA GLU A 73 -6.40 8.31 8.30
C GLU A 73 -6.64 8.42 6.80
N LYS A 74 -5.84 9.20 6.06
CA LYS A 74 -5.96 9.36 4.62
C LYS A 74 -4.63 9.04 3.93
N LEU A 75 -4.65 7.97 3.12
CA LEU A 75 -3.49 7.50 2.37
C LEU A 75 -3.73 7.75 0.88
N ILE A 76 -2.72 8.26 0.19
CA ILE A 76 -2.75 8.58 -1.23
C ILE A 76 -1.69 7.75 -1.92
N LEU A 77 -2.13 6.86 -2.82
CA LEU A 77 -1.26 6.07 -3.68
C LEU A 77 -1.24 6.69 -5.07
N ASN A 78 -0.04 7.05 -5.53
CA ASN A 78 0.18 7.57 -6.87
C ASN A 78 1.31 6.80 -7.55
N TYR A 79 1.45 6.98 -8.86
CA TYR A 79 2.48 6.33 -9.66
C TYR A 79 3.21 7.34 -10.52
N ASN A 80 4.54 7.23 -10.51
CA ASN A 80 5.43 7.97 -11.38
C ASN A 80 6.24 6.95 -12.19
N GLN A 81 6.25 7.10 -13.51
CA GLN A 81 6.91 6.14 -14.40
C GLN A 81 8.43 6.02 -14.17
N SER A 82 9.09 7.08 -13.69
CA SER A 82 10.52 7.10 -13.41
C SER A 82 10.86 6.71 -11.95
N LEU A 83 9.92 6.86 -11.02
CA LEU A 83 10.15 6.73 -9.58
C LEU A 83 9.25 5.68 -8.91
N GLY A 84 8.54 4.85 -9.67
CA GLY A 84 7.61 3.86 -9.14
C GLY A 84 6.42 4.47 -8.39
N TYR A 85 5.86 3.69 -7.47
CA TYR A 85 4.76 4.13 -6.63
C TYR A 85 5.23 5.09 -5.54
N LYS A 86 4.38 6.08 -5.27
CA LYS A 86 4.53 7.07 -4.21
C LYS A 86 3.42 6.86 -3.19
N LEU A 87 3.80 6.81 -1.92
CA LEU A 87 2.87 6.78 -0.79
C LEU A 87 2.95 8.09 -0.02
N SER A 88 1.80 8.73 0.21
CA SER A 88 1.71 10.03 0.89
C SER A 88 0.38 10.22 1.60
N SER A 89 0.28 11.23 2.45
CA SER A 89 -0.96 11.79 2.97
C SER A 89 -1.14 13.22 2.42
N PRO A 90 -2.21 13.95 2.78
CA PRO A 90 -2.27 15.39 2.53
C PRO A 90 -1.14 16.19 3.21
N GLU A 91 -0.64 15.72 4.34
CA GLU A 91 0.34 16.42 5.19
C GLU A 91 1.79 16.15 4.75
N GLU A 92 2.12 14.92 4.36
CA GLU A 92 3.50 14.55 4.04
C GLU A 92 3.63 13.44 2.99
N THR A 93 4.86 13.22 2.53
CA THR A 93 5.20 12.06 1.70
C THR A 93 6.00 11.06 2.52
N PHE A 94 5.48 9.84 2.65
CA PHE A 94 6.14 8.77 3.39
C PHE A 94 7.29 8.16 2.60
N THR A 95 7.06 7.86 1.33
CA THR A 95 8.09 7.24 0.48
C THR A 95 7.79 7.37 -1.01
N TYR A 96 8.85 7.19 -1.80
CA TYR A 96 8.85 7.02 -3.25
C TYR A 96 9.49 5.68 -3.60
N ASN A 97 9.53 5.33 -4.88
CA ASN A 97 10.26 4.15 -5.36
C ASN A 97 9.75 2.83 -4.80
N LEU A 98 8.46 2.81 -4.43
CA LEU A 98 7.79 1.55 -4.13
C LEU A 98 7.58 0.79 -5.45
N SER A 99 8.00 -0.46 -5.45
CA SER A 99 7.72 -1.43 -6.50
C SER A 99 6.76 -2.47 -5.96
N ILE A 100 5.85 -2.96 -6.79
CA ILE A 100 4.99 -4.08 -6.41
C ILE A 100 5.70 -5.39 -6.74
N LYS A 101 5.78 -6.26 -5.75
CA LYS A 101 6.30 -7.62 -5.90
C LYS A 101 5.28 -8.59 -5.32
N ARG A 102 5.17 -9.78 -5.90
CA ARG A 102 4.39 -10.86 -5.29
C ARG A 102 5.16 -11.42 -4.11
N ARG A 103 4.53 -11.51 -2.95
CA ARG A 103 5.09 -12.16 -1.76
C ARG A 103 5.01 -13.66 -1.99
N GLY A 104 6.16 -14.32 -1.90
CA GLY A 104 6.30 -15.77 -2.04
C GLY A 104 6.16 -16.50 -0.72
#